data_AF-A0A7S3NA50-F1
#
_entry.id   AF-A0A7S3NA50-F1
#
_cell.length_a   1.000
_cell.length_b   1.000
_cell.length_c   1.000
_cell.angle_alpha   90.00
_cell.angle_beta   90.00
_cell.angle_gamma   90.00
#
_symmetry.space_group_name_H-M   'P 1'
#
loop_
_entity.id
_entity.type
_entity.pdbx_description
1 polymer ?
#
loop_
_entity_poly.entity_id
_entity_poly.type
_entity_poly.pdbx_seq_one_letter_code
_entity_poly.pdbx_strand_id
1 'polypeptide(L)'
;HAAGIKFKEWNAGIKIDEHMKDEGFLISIKLDTTTGFIIGGNKFNCGTWMDKMGSATENKGLPASPRDGAPIEITGLVFSVVSWLSDLHYKGLFEFEGVNVTKELFYPYEMWRENLTHSFERC
;
A
#
# COMPACT_ATOMS: atom_id res chain seq x y z
N HIS A 1 0.95 7.88 0.59
CA HIS A 1 0.02 6.83 0.15
C HIS A 1 -1.04 7.37 -0.80
N ALA A 2 -1.90 8.31 -0.36
CA ALA A 2 -2.91 8.92 -1.22
C ALA A 2 -2.33 9.51 -2.52
N ALA A 3 -1.31 10.37 -2.41
CA ALA A 3 -0.62 10.96 -3.57
C ALA A 3 0.31 9.99 -4.34
N GLY A 4 0.31 8.71 -4.00
CA GLY A 4 1.26 7.73 -4.51
C GLY A 4 2.64 7.80 -3.86
N ILE A 5 3.34 6.68 -3.91
CA ILE A 5 4.73 6.51 -3.50
C ILE A 5 5.40 5.73 -4.62
N LYS A 6 6.48 6.26 -5.19
CA LYS A 6 7.24 5.58 -6.23
C LYS A 6 8.72 5.90 -6.10
N PHE A 7 9.53 4.90 -5.83
CA PHE A 7 10.97 5.05 -5.68
C PHE A 7 11.69 3.74 -5.96
N LYS A 8 13.00 3.83 -6.16
CA LYS A 8 13.91 2.69 -6.11
C LYS A 8 14.59 2.70 -4.75
N GLU A 9 14.66 1.56 -4.07
CA GLU A 9 15.30 1.49 -2.75
C GLU A 9 16.72 2.09 -2.79
N TRP A 10 17.02 2.90 -1.79
CA TRP A 10 18.28 3.62 -1.70
C TRP A 10 19.43 2.62 -1.58
N ASN A 11 20.45 2.71 -2.45
CA ASN A 11 21.57 1.76 -2.58
C ASN A 11 21.23 0.37 -3.17
N ALA A 12 20.10 0.24 -3.90
CA ALA A 12 19.66 -1.00 -4.52
C ALA A 12 20.80 -1.81 -5.17
N GLY A 13 20.75 -3.13 -4.96
CA GLY A 13 21.73 -4.10 -5.42
C GLY A 13 22.18 -5.05 -4.30
N ILE A 14 23.20 -5.84 -4.61
CA ILE A 14 23.66 -6.98 -3.79
C ILE A 14 24.05 -6.61 -2.34
N LYS A 15 24.34 -5.33 -2.07
CA LYS A 15 24.69 -4.85 -0.73
C LYS A 15 23.50 -4.73 0.20
N ILE A 16 22.29 -4.61 -0.35
CA ILE A 16 21.03 -4.53 0.42
C ILE A 16 20.42 -5.91 0.52
N ASP A 17 20.27 -6.56 -0.63
CA ASP A 17 19.71 -7.91 -0.72
C ASP A 17 20.48 -8.66 -1.81
N GLU A 18 21.09 -9.77 -1.42
CA GLU A 18 21.96 -10.55 -2.30
C GLU A 18 21.20 -11.48 -3.27
N HIS A 19 19.89 -11.59 -3.08
CA HIS A 19 19.01 -12.47 -3.83
C HIS A 19 17.98 -11.71 -4.65
N MET A 20 17.50 -10.56 -4.19
CA MET A 20 16.48 -9.76 -4.87
C MET A 20 16.95 -9.29 -6.26
N LYS A 21 16.03 -9.33 -7.23
CA LYS A 21 16.26 -8.81 -8.58
C LYS A 21 16.15 -7.29 -8.61
N ASP A 22 16.73 -6.65 -9.63
CA ASP A 22 16.71 -5.18 -9.75
C ASP A 22 15.28 -4.60 -9.72
N GLU A 23 14.33 -5.33 -10.31
CA GLU A 23 12.91 -4.99 -10.34
C GLU A 23 12.24 -5.05 -8.96
N GLY A 24 12.73 -5.91 -8.05
CA GLY A 24 12.22 -6.02 -6.69
C GLY A 24 12.44 -4.74 -5.88
N PHE A 25 13.55 -4.03 -6.15
CA PHE A 25 13.87 -2.75 -5.52
C PHE A 25 13.01 -1.58 -6.02
N LEU A 26 12.20 -1.78 -7.08
CA LEU A 26 11.29 -0.76 -7.59
C LEU A 26 9.96 -0.82 -6.82
N ILE A 27 9.75 0.12 -5.91
CA ILE A 27 8.54 0.22 -5.10
C ILE A 27 7.58 1.20 -5.74
N SER A 28 6.33 0.77 -5.90
CA SER A 28 5.20 1.60 -6.32
C SER A 28 4.00 1.27 -5.47
N ILE A 29 3.42 2.26 -4.81
CA ILE A 29 2.22 2.14 -3.97
C ILE A 29 1.31 3.31 -4.32
N LYS A 30 0.02 3.05 -4.51
CA LYS A 30 -0.97 4.07 -4.87
C LYS A 30 -2.31 3.79 -4.21
N LEU A 31 -3.11 4.83 -4.02
CA LEU A 31 -4.53 4.69 -3.72
C LEU A 31 -5.29 4.42 -5.02
N ASP A 32 -6.14 3.39 -5.03
CA ASP A 32 -7.23 3.31 -5.99
C ASP A 32 -8.43 4.05 -5.42
N THR A 33 -8.72 5.23 -5.97
CA THR A 33 -9.79 6.11 -5.48
C THR A 33 -11.19 5.54 -5.71
N THR A 34 -11.32 4.53 -6.58
CA THR A 34 -12.59 3.85 -6.86
C THR A 34 -12.97 2.91 -5.72
N THR A 35 -11.99 2.15 -5.22
CA THR A 35 -12.22 1.14 -4.17
C THR A 35 -11.81 1.62 -2.77
N GLY A 36 -10.97 2.65 -2.70
CA GLY A 36 -10.30 3.06 -1.47
C GLY A 36 -9.08 2.21 -1.11
N PHE A 37 -8.74 1.17 -1.88
CA PHE A 37 -7.62 0.29 -1.56
C PHE A 37 -6.26 0.95 -1.80
N ILE A 38 -5.31 0.64 -0.92
CA ILE A 38 -3.90 0.91 -1.17
C ILE A 38 -3.33 -0.28 -1.93
N ILE A 39 -2.95 -0.04 -3.18
CA ILE A 39 -2.43 -1.03 -4.11
C ILE A 39 -0.93 -0.80 -4.27
N GLY A 40 -0.10 -1.82 -4.07
CA GLY A 40 1.32 -1.65 -4.27
C GLY A 40 2.14 -2.92 -4.35
N GLY A 41 3.45 -2.73 -4.47
CA GLY A 41 4.41 -3.79 -4.65
C GLY A 41 4.52 -4.29 -6.09
N ASN A 42 5.22 -5.41 -6.27
CA ASN A 42 5.29 -6.13 -7.53
C ASN A 42 5.64 -7.61 -7.26
N LYS A 43 5.42 -8.48 -8.25
CA LYS A 43 5.71 -9.93 -8.14
C LYS A 43 7.14 -10.33 -7.75
N PHE A 44 8.10 -9.41 -7.79
CA PHE A 44 9.50 -9.63 -7.40
C PHE A 44 9.85 -9.02 -6.04
N ASN A 45 8.86 -8.52 -5.30
CA ASN A 45 9.06 -7.93 -3.99
C ASN A 45 8.25 -8.64 -2.89
N CYS A 46 8.63 -8.34 -1.65
CA CYS A 46 8.12 -8.96 -0.44
C CYS A 46 7.66 -7.88 0.56
N GLY A 47 6.75 -6.99 0.14
CA GLY A 47 6.35 -5.82 0.94
C GLY A 47 5.41 -6.10 2.12
N THR A 48 5.11 -7.37 2.42
CA THR A 48 4.24 -7.78 3.53
C THR A 48 5.01 -8.71 4.47
N TRP A 49 4.43 -9.04 5.62
CA TRP A 49 5.08 -9.93 6.60
C TRP A 49 5.41 -11.34 6.07
N MET A 50 4.74 -11.80 5.02
CA MET A 50 5.06 -13.04 4.32
C MET A 50 6.20 -12.79 3.30
N ASP A 51 7.41 -12.56 3.79
CA ASP A 51 8.47 -11.88 3.06
C ASP A 51 9.56 -12.79 2.46
N LYS A 52 9.33 -14.10 2.38
CA LYS A 52 10.39 -15.03 2.01
C LYS A 52 10.84 -14.84 0.55
N MET A 53 12.04 -14.29 0.38
CA MET A 53 12.77 -14.26 -0.89
C MET A 53 13.50 -15.59 -1.14
N GLY A 54 13.33 -16.15 -2.35
CA GLY A 54 14.04 -17.35 -2.79
C GLY A 54 15.54 -17.12 -2.93
N SER A 55 16.34 -18.06 -2.45
CA SER A 55 17.80 -17.96 -2.38
C SER A 55 18.54 -19.17 -2.96
N ALA A 56 17.83 -20.24 -3.32
CA ALA A 56 18.41 -21.42 -3.95
C ALA A 56 18.63 -21.18 -5.45
N THR A 57 19.51 -21.96 -6.09
CA THR A 57 19.85 -21.80 -7.51
C THR A 57 18.61 -21.74 -8.42
N GLU A 58 17.60 -22.55 -8.11
CA GLU A 58 16.38 -22.71 -8.90
C GLU A 58 15.37 -21.57 -8.70
N ASN A 59 15.42 -20.86 -7.56
CA ASN A 59 14.43 -19.84 -7.20
C ASN A 59 15.02 -18.51 -6.72
N LYS A 60 16.33 -18.28 -6.93
CA LYS A 60 17.02 -17.08 -6.48
C LYS A 60 16.33 -15.82 -7.02
N GLY A 61 15.95 -14.92 -6.11
CA GLY A 61 15.28 -13.67 -6.44
C GLY A 61 13.81 -13.80 -6.84
N LEU A 62 13.19 -14.95 -6.57
CA LEU A 62 11.75 -15.16 -6.69
C LEU A 62 11.12 -15.19 -5.30
N PRO A 63 10.24 -14.23 -4.96
CA PRO A 63 9.41 -14.31 -3.76
C PRO A 63 8.60 -15.60 -3.73
N ALA A 64 8.54 -16.26 -2.57
CA ALA A 64 7.66 -17.42 -2.36
C ALA A 64 6.18 -17.00 -2.26
N SER A 65 5.94 -15.83 -1.69
CA SER A 65 4.61 -15.28 -1.41
C SER A 65 4.58 -13.78 -1.71
N PRO A 66 4.77 -13.36 -2.99
CA PRO A 66 4.55 -11.98 -3.34
C PRO A 66 3.07 -11.65 -3.09
N ARG A 67 2.84 -10.58 -2.34
CA ARG A 67 1.50 -10.08 -2.01
C ARG A 67 1.36 -8.65 -2.50
N ASP A 68 1.77 -8.43 -3.75
CA ASP A 68 1.49 -7.21 -4.45
C ASP A 68 -0.02 -7.10 -4.77
N GLY A 69 -0.49 -5.88 -4.96
CA GLY A 69 -1.93 -5.59 -5.02
C GLY A 69 -2.42 -4.93 -3.74
N ALA A 70 -3.59 -5.34 -3.24
CA ALA A 70 -4.23 -4.80 -2.03
C ALA A 70 -4.27 -5.84 -0.90
N PRO A 71 -3.21 -5.97 -0.07
CA PRO A 71 -3.18 -6.93 1.04
C PRO A 71 -4.30 -6.66 2.04
N ILE A 72 -5.03 -7.72 2.41
CA ILE A 72 -6.19 -7.67 3.30
C ILE A 72 -5.87 -6.94 4.61
N GLU A 73 -4.74 -7.23 5.24
CA GLU A 73 -4.37 -6.61 6.51
C GLU A 73 -4.07 -5.11 6.36
N ILE A 74 -3.46 -4.69 5.25
CA ILE A 74 -3.19 -3.27 5.00
C ILE A 74 -4.51 -2.56 4.74
N THR A 75 -5.40 -3.14 3.95
CA THR A 75 -6.74 -2.59 3.69
C THR A 75 -7.54 -2.44 4.98
N GLY A 76 -7.55 -3.45 5.86
CA GLY A 76 -8.22 -3.38 7.16
C GLY A 76 -7.62 -2.33 8.10
N LEU A 77 -6.29 -2.21 8.15
CA LEU A 77 -5.61 -1.17 8.93
C LEU A 77 -5.91 0.24 8.40
N VAL A 78 -5.93 0.42 7.08
CA VAL A 78 -6.31 1.70 6.45
C VAL A 78 -7.75 2.05 6.80
N PHE A 79 -8.68 1.10 6.70
CA PHE A 79 -10.07 1.31 7.10
C PHE A 79 -10.19 1.75 8.56
N SER A 80 -9.49 1.08 9.48
CA SER A 80 -9.50 1.42 10.90
C SER A 80 -9.01 2.86 11.15
N VAL A 81 -7.88 3.24 10.55
CA VAL A 81 -7.29 4.57 10.73
C VAL A 81 -8.15 5.65 10.10
N VAL A 82 -8.60 5.47 8.85
CA VAL A 82 -9.43 6.45 8.14
C VAL A 82 -10.77 6.65 8.85
N SER A 83 -11.39 5.58 9.34
CA SER A 83 -12.63 5.68 10.12
C SER A 83 -12.43 6.47 11.41
N TRP A 84 -11.33 6.20 12.13
CA TRP A 84 -10.98 6.93 13.33
C TRP A 84 -10.72 8.42 13.07
N LEU A 85 -9.99 8.76 11.99
CA LEU A 85 -9.73 10.14 11.60
C LEU A 85 -11.02 10.89 11.21
N SER A 86 -11.92 10.22 10.47
CA SER A 86 -13.24 10.77 10.14
C SER A 86 -14.05 11.11 11.40
N ASP A 87 -14.10 10.19 12.37
CA ASP A 87 -14.82 10.41 13.63
C ASP A 87 -14.19 11.51 14.49
N LEU A 88 -12.86 11.63 14.50
CA LEU A 88 -12.17 12.71 15.20
C LEU A 88 -12.44 14.07 14.56
N HIS A 89 -12.47 14.12 13.22
CA HIS A 89 -12.78 15.35 12.49
C HIS A 89 -14.22 15.81 12.77
N TYR A 90 -15.18 14.88 12.71
CA TYR A 90 -16.58 15.15 13.06
C TYR A 90 -16.74 15.70 14.48
N LYS A 91 -15.94 15.21 15.44
CA LYS A 91 -15.92 15.69 16.83
C LYS A 91 -15.17 17.01 17.03
N GLY A 92 -14.57 17.58 15.99
CA GLY A 92 -13.72 18.77 16.07
C GLY A 92 -12.39 18.54 16.81
N LEU A 93 -11.98 17.28 16.97
CA LEU A 93 -10.72 16.89 17.65
C LEU A 93 -9.55 16.74 16.67
N PHE A 94 -9.84 16.76 15.37
CA PHE A 94 -8.84 16.68 14.31
C PHE A 94 -9.21 17.65 13.19
N GLU A 95 -8.27 18.53 12.81
CA GLU A 95 -8.55 19.63 11.90
C GLU A 95 -8.72 19.20 10.44
N PHE A 96 -8.13 18.06 10.04
CA PHE A 96 -8.12 17.64 8.65
C PHE A 96 -9.32 16.75 8.33
N GLU A 97 -10.10 17.15 7.32
CA GLU A 97 -11.25 16.40 6.81
C GLU A 97 -10.84 15.22 5.91
N GLY A 98 -9.65 15.27 5.32
CA GLY A 98 -9.21 14.34 4.30
C GLY A 98 -7.80 14.62 3.80
N VAL A 99 -7.48 14.08 2.62
CA VAL A 99 -6.15 14.20 2.00
C VAL A 99 -6.23 14.58 0.53
N ASN A 100 -5.22 15.30 0.05
CA ASN A 100 -5.05 15.54 -1.39
C ASN A 100 -4.40 14.31 -2.04
N VAL A 101 -5.10 13.72 -3.01
CA VAL A 101 -4.62 12.62 -3.87
C VAL A 101 -3.81 13.20 -5.03
N THR A 102 -4.32 14.27 -5.64
CA THR A 102 -3.57 15.10 -6.60
C THR A 102 -3.75 16.57 -6.20
N LYS A 103 -3.24 17.51 -7.01
CA LYS A 103 -3.49 18.94 -6.76
C LYS A 103 -4.96 19.31 -6.95
N GLU A 104 -5.67 18.54 -7.76
CA GLU A 104 -7.06 18.77 -8.18
C GLU A 104 -8.05 17.84 -7.47
N LEU A 105 -7.57 16.78 -6.82
CA LEU A 105 -8.41 15.77 -6.17
C LEU A 105 -8.16 15.72 -4.67
N PHE A 106 -9.13 16.22 -3.92
CA PHE A 106 -9.25 16.03 -2.48
C PHE A 106 -10.12 14.81 -2.18
N TYR A 107 -9.75 14.04 -1.16
CA TYR A 107 -10.42 12.80 -0.79
C TYR A 107 -10.73 12.80 0.72
N PRO A 108 -11.99 13.11 1.09
CA PRO A 108 -12.44 13.11 2.48
C PRO A 108 -12.28 11.73 3.14
N TYR A 109 -11.97 11.70 4.44
CA TYR A 109 -11.86 10.44 5.19
C TYR A 109 -13.20 9.70 5.26
N GLU A 110 -14.31 10.42 5.33
CA GLU A 110 -15.66 9.81 5.28
C GLU A 110 -15.89 9.08 3.96
N MET A 111 -15.63 9.73 2.83
CA MET A 111 -15.72 9.11 1.51
C MET A 111 -14.79 7.91 1.36
N TRP A 112 -13.56 8.02 1.88
CA TRP A 112 -12.61 6.92 1.84
C TRP A 112 -13.11 5.71 2.68
N ARG A 113 -13.64 5.96 3.88
CA ARG A 113 -14.29 4.93 4.72
C ARG A 113 -15.42 4.23 3.98
N GLU A 114 -16.29 4.98 3.31
CA GLU A 114 -17.43 4.43 2.56
C GLU A 114 -16.99 3.56 1.38
N ASN A 115 -16.03 4.04 0.57
CA ASN A 115 -15.52 3.28 -0.56
C ASN A 115 -14.86 1.97 -0.14
N LEU A 116 -14.10 2.00 0.96
CA LEU A 116 -13.52 0.80 1.57
C LEU A 116 -14.61 -0.17 2.01
N THR A 117 -15.63 0.31 2.72
CA THR A 117 -16.76 -0.52 3.19
C THR A 117 -17.46 -1.22 2.03
N HIS A 118 -17.83 -0.47 0.99
CA HIS A 118 -18.57 -1.02 -0.15
C HIS A 118 -17.72 -1.93 -1.04
N SER A 119 -16.42 -1.71 -1.12
CA SER A 119 -15.54 -2.47 -2.01
C SER A 119 -14.98 -3.72 -1.35
N PHE A 120 -14.77 -3.71 -0.03
CA PHE A 120 -14.07 -4.80 0.67
C PHE A 120 -14.79 -6.15 0.58
N GLU A 121 -16.11 -6.19 0.73
CA GLU A 121 -16.86 -7.45 0.62
C GLU A 121 -17.10 -7.89 -0.83
N ARG A 122 -17.05 -6.93 -1.77
CA ARG A 122 -17.31 -7.18 -3.19
C ARG A 122 -16.09 -7.73 -3.92
N CYS A 123 -14.90 -7.29 -3.54
CA CYS A 123 -13.63 -7.59 -4.21
C CYS A 123 -12.94 -8.81 -3.58
#